data_AF-A0A7J6TTJ7-F1
#
_entry.id   AF-A0A7J6TTJ7-F1
#
_cell.length_a   1.000
_cell.length_b   1.000
_cell.length_c   1.000
_cell.angle_alpha   90.00
_cell.angle_beta   90.00
_cell.angle_gamma   90.00
#
_symmetry.space_group_name_H-M   'P 1'
#
loop_
_entity.id
_entity.type
_entity.pdbx_description
1 polymer ?
#
loop_
_entity_poly.entity_id
_entity_poly.type
_entity_poly.pdbx_seq_one_letter_code
_entity_poly.pdbx_strand_id
1 'polypeptide(L)'
;DFSGYQMMVPAGIKDELVYDGLWNNAKYWSKFGEMLDLGLPLEDSHQMAKEYINELNNPRRHRNPPEELEQQPQRQQQEEASSSSSTAAEVGECPVCGKGGIPMSDLQRHVNQCLEGSS
;
A
#
# COMPACT_ATOMS: atom_id res chain seq x y z
N ASP A 1 2.48 -2.92 5.68
CA ASP A 1 3.11 -1.91 6.54
C ASP A 1 4.59 -1.83 6.16
N PHE A 2 5.01 -0.77 5.46
CA PHE A 2 6.36 -0.67 4.88
C PHE A 2 7.47 -0.49 5.95
N SER A 3 7.08 -0.14 7.17
CA SER A 3 7.98 0.26 8.26
C SER A 3 8.64 -0.92 8.96
N GLY A 4 8.04 -2.12 8.88
CA GLY A 4 8.54 -3.32 9.55
C GLY A 4 9.89 -3.81 9.04
N TYR A 5 10.08 -3.81 7.71
CA TYR A 5 11.31 -4.31 7.09
C TYR A 5 12.49 -3.35 7.26
N GLN A 6 12.26 -2.04 7.29
CA GLN A 6 13.31 -1.04 7.51
C GLN A 6 14.03 -1.19 8.86
N MET A 7 13.34 -1.73 9.87
CA MET A 7 13.89 -1.95 11.22
C MET A 7 14.76 -3.22 11.31
N MET A 8 14.66 -4.12 10.33
CA MET A 8 15.40 -5.39 10.29
C MET A 8 16.70 -5.29 9.47
N VAL A 9 16.89 -4.21 8.72
CA VAL A 9 18.07 -4.03 7.88
C VAL A 9 19.29 -3.66 8.74
N PRO A 10 20.38 -4.43 8.68
CA PRO A 10 21.61 -4.11 9.40
C PRO A 10 22.22 -2.80 8.91
N ALA A 11 22.94 -2.10 9.79
CA ALA A 11 23.49 -0.78 9.50
C ALA A 11 24.35 -0.74 8.21
N GLY A 12 25.15 -1.78 7.95
CA GLY A 12 25.97 -1.86 6.73
C GLY A 12 25.16 -1.79 5.44
N ILE A 13 24.07 -2.56 5.35
CA ILE A 13 23.18 -2.56 4.17
C ILE A 13 22.43 -1.22 4.08
N LYS A 14 22.04 -0.64 5.22
CA LYS A 14 21.41 0.68 5.25
C LYS A 14 22.34 1.76 4.67
N ASP A 15 23.60 1.82 5.09
CA ASP A 15 24.57 2.80 4.59
C ASP A 15 24.78 2.66 3.07
N GLU A 16 24.86 1.43 2.55
CA GLU A 16 24.92 1.19 1.10
C GLU A 16 23.66 1.68 0.38
N LEU A 17 22.47 1.38 0.90
CA LEU A 17 21.21 1.83 0.31
C LEU A 17 21.06 3.35 0.33
N VAL A 18 21.56 4.03 1.36
CA VAL A 18 21.57 5.49 1.42
C VAL A 18 22.55 6.06 0.39
N TYR A 19 23.75 5.47 0.28
CA TYR A 19 24.76 5.87 -0.69
C TYR A 19 24.29 5.70 -2.14
N ASP A 20 23.67 4.57 -2.46
CA ASP A 20 23.09 4.28 -3.78
C ASP A 20 21.75 5.01 -4.03
N GLY A 21 21.23 5.77 -3.05
CA GLY A 21 19.94 6.47 -3.14
C GLY A 21 18.72 5.55 -3.18
N LEU A 22 18.89 4.28 -2.84
CA LEU A 22 17.84 3.25 -2.82
C LEU A 22 17.03 3.23 -1.52
N TRP A 23 17.54 3.87 -0.45
CA TRP A 23 16.88 3.88 0.86
C TRP A 23 15.45 4.44 0.84
N ASN A 24 15.17 5.42 -0.02
CA ASN A 24 13.82 5.99 -0.17
C ASN A 24 13.12 5.52 -1.47
N ASN A 25 13.66 4.49 -2.13
CA ASN A 25 13.13 3.99 -3.39
C ASN A 25 12.03 2.95 -3.15
N ALA A 26 10.78 3.32 -3.41
CA ALA A 26 9.63 2.43 -3.22
C ALA A 26 9.73 1.12 -4.01
N LYS A 27 10.29 1.16 -5.24
CA LYS A 27 10.43 -0.04 -6.08
C LYS A 27 11.44 -1.02 -5.49
N TYR A 28 12.52 -0.50 -4.89
CA TYR A 28 13.51 -1.32 -4.18
C TYR A 28 12.83 -2.05 -3.03
N TRP A 29 12.10 -1.32 -2.18
CA TRP A 29 11.43 -1.90 -1.02
C TRP A 29 10.31 -2.88 -1.38
N SER A 30 9.57 -2.63 -2.46
CA SER A 30 8.59 -3.59 -2.97
C SER A 30 9.26 -4.92 -3.34
N LYS A 31 10.37 -4.88 -4.09
CA LYS A 31 11.07 -6.11 -4.50
C LYS A 31 11.77 -6.79 -3.33
N PHE A 32 12.37 -6.02 -2.44
CA PHE A 32 13.00 -6.51 -1.23
C PHE A 32 11.98 -7.20 -0.30
N GLY A 33 10.82 -6.59 -0.09
CA GLY A 33 9.72 -7.19 0.68
C GLY A 33 9.23 -8.50 0.08
N GLU A 34 9.06 -8.55 -1.25
CA GLU A 34 8.67 -9.78 -1.96
C GLU A 34 9.66 -10.94 -1.71
N MET A 35 10.97 -10.67 -1.73
CA MET A 35 11.98 -11.69 -1.47
C MET A 35 11.95 -12.18 -0.02
N LEU A 36 11.74 -11.27 0.92
CA LEU A 36 11.58 -11.63 2.33
C LEU A 36 10.29 -12.45 2.57
N ASP A 37 9.19 -12.12 1.89
CA ASP A 37 7.93 -12.87 1.96
C ASP A 37 8.09 -14.29 1.37
N LEU A 38 8.98 -14.48 0.40
CA LEU A 38 9.40 -15.80 -0.11
C LEU A 38 10.29 -16.58 0.87
N GLY A 39 10.70 -15.96 1.99
CA GLY A 39 11.58 -16.56 2.99
C GLY A 39 13.05 -16.58 2.59
N LEU A 40 13.46 -15.75 1.63
CA LEU A 40 14.87 -15.60 1.29
C LEU A 40 15.63 -14.90 2.42
N PRO A 41 16.91 -15.22 2.61
CA PRO A 41 17.74 -14.52 3.58
C PRO A 41 17.93 -13.06 3.16
N LEU A 42 18.30 -12.23 4.14
CA LEU A 42 18.30 -10.78 4.01
C LEU A 42 19.32 -10.29 2.98
N GLU A 43 20.52 -10.87 2.98
CA GLU A 43 21.55 -10.57 1.98
C GLU A 43 21.13 -10.91 0.54
N ASP A 44 20.55 -12.09 0.31
CA ASP A 44 20.07 -12.48 -1.03
C ASP A 44 18.90 -11.59 -1.47
N SER A 45 17.99 -11.26 -0.56
CA SER A 45 16.86 -10.35 -0.81
C SER A 45 17.35 -8.96 -1.21
N HIS A 46 18.39 -8.45 -0.53
CA HIS A 46 19.04 -7.18 -0.85
C HIS A 46 19.68 -7.20 -2.24
N GLN A 47 20.44 -8.25 -2.55
CA GLN A 47 21.13 -8.40 -3.83
C GLN A 47 20.13 -8.44 -4.99
N MET A 48 19.09 -9.27 -4.90
CA MET A 48 18.07 -9.38 -5.96
C MET A 48 17.29 -8.07 -6.15
N ALA A 49 16.94 -7.36 -5.07
CA ALA A 49 16.28 -6.06 -5.17
C ALA A 49 17.18 -5.01 -5.83
N LYS A 50 18.49 -5.03 -5.56
CA LYS A 50 19.48 -4.14 -6.17
C LYS A 50 19.65 -4.43 -7.67
N GLU A 51 19.73 -5.70 -8.06
CA GLU A 51 19.78 -6.11 -9.47
C GLU A 51 18.53 -5.67 -10.24
N TYR A 52 17.34 -5.89 -9.67
CA TYR A 52 16.07 -5.46 -10.27
C TYR A 52 16.03 -3.95 -10.56
N ILE A 53 16.49 -3.12 -9.62
CA ILE A 53 16.54 -1.66 -9.84
C ILE A 53 17.58 -1.29 -10.90
N ASN A 54 18.72 -1.97 -10.95
CA ASN A 54 19.73 -1.75 -11.96
C ASN A 54 19.20 -2.09 -13.37
N GLU A 55 18.47 -3.20 -13.52
CA GLU A 55 17.81 -3.59 -14.77
C GLU A 55 16.77 -2.56 -15.22
N LEU A 56 15.96 -2.03 -14.30
CA LEU A 56 14.99 -0.97 -14.60
C LEU A 56 15.67 0.33 -15.08
N ASN A 57 16.83 0.67 -14.51
CA ASN A 57 17.58 1.86 -14.90
C ASN A 57 18.37 1.67 -16.21
N ASN A 58 18.65 0.43 -16.61
CA ASN A 58 19.46 0.11 -17.79
C ASN A 58 18.77 -0.90 -18.73
N PRO A 59 17.62 -0.54 -19.33
CA PRO A 59 16.77 -1.46 -20.10
C PRO A 59 17.40 -1.96 -21.41
N ARG A 60 18.60 -1.49 -21.79
CA ARG A 60 19.26 -1.84 -23.06
C ARG A 60 20.06 -3.13 -23.05
N ARG A 61 20.23 -3.82 -21.91
CA ARG A 61 21.03 -5.06 -21.84
C ARG A 61 20.25 -6.37 -21.91
N HIS A 62 18.93 -6.38 -21.67
CA HIS A 62 18.11 -7.59 -21.78
C HIS A 62 16.91 -7.39 -22.71
N ARG A 63 17.16 -7.47 -24.02
CA ARG A 63 16.12 -7.74 -25.00
C ARG A 63 15.73 -9.22 -24.90
N ASN A 64 14.92 -9.56 -23.89
CA ASN A 64 13.97 -10.68 -23.83
C ASN A 64 13.27 -10.64 -22.45
N PRO A 65 11.97 -10.35 -22.36
CA PRO A 65 11.22 -10.46 -21.10
C PRO A 65 10.90 -11.93 -20.81
N PRO A 66 11.03 -12.43 -19.57
CA PRO A 66 10.15 -13.48 -19.12
C PRO A 66 8.79 -12.83 -18.83
N GLU A 67 7.74 -13.48 -19.34
CA GLU A 67 6.33 -13.19 -19.12
C GLU A 67 6.05 -12.64 -17.73
N GLU A 68 5.47 -11.44 -17.72
CA GLU A 68 4.25 -11.10 -17.00
C GLU A 68 3.58 -12.31 -16.30
N LEU A 69 4.03 -12.65 -15.09
CA LEU A 69 3.17 -13.36 -14.16
C LEU A 69 2.28 -12.31 -13.50
N GLU A 70 1.23 -11.92 -14.24
CA GLU A 70 -0.02 -11.55 -13.60
C GLU A 70 -0.42 -12.69 -12.66
N GLN A 71 -0.28 -12.45 -11.36
CA GLN A 71 -0.98 -13.22 -10.34
C GLN A 71 -1.27 -12.27 -9.17
N GLN A 72 -2.27 -11.42 -9.40
CA GLN A 72 -3.20 -11.09 -8.34
C GLN A 72 -3.90 -12.40 -7.91
N PRO A 73 -3.91 -12.75 -6.62
CA PRO A 73 -5.06 -13.40 -6.05
C PRO A 73 -5.87 -12.33 -5.33
N GLN A 74 -6.99 -11.95 -5.94
CA GLN A 74 -8.16 -11.51 -5.20
C GLN A 74 -8.42 -12.50 -4.06
N ARG A 75 -8.13 -12.14 -2.80
CA ARG A 75 -8.74 -12.84 -1.65
C ARG A 75 -10.14 -12.29 -1.45
N GLN A 76 -11.08 -12.80 -2.24
CA GLN A 76 -12.48 -12.88 -1.84
C GLN A 76 -12.76 -14.30 -1.31
N GLN A 77 -13.06 -14.37 -0.02
CA GLN A 77 -14.09 -15.22 0.57
C GLN A 77 -14.81 -14.20 1.49
N GLN A 78 -16.02 -13.71 1.25
CA GLN A 78 -17.28 -14.33 0.84
C GLN A 78 -17.65 -15.56 1.65
N GLU A 79 -18.16 -15.27 2.85
CA GLU A 79 -19.30 -15.90 3.51
C GLU A 79 -20.20 -14.71 3.90
N GLU A 80 -21.47 -14.54 3.53
CA GLU A 80 -22.44 -15.34 2.82
C GLU A 80 -23.48 -14.39 2.20
N ALA A 81 -24.12 -14.87 1.13
CA ALA A 81 -25.52 -14.67 0.78
C ALA A 81 -26.13 -13.24 0.68
N SER A 82 -26.77 -13.05 -0.49
CA SER A 82 -28.00 -12.26 -0.70
C SER A 82 -27.82 -10.83 -1.22
N SER A 83 -27.93 -10.74 -2.55
CA SER A 83 -28.96 -9.94 -3.21
C SER A 83 -29.29 -8.56 -2.63
N SER A 84 -28.82 -7.51 -3.30
CA SER A 84 -29.59 -6.33 -3.76
C SER A 84 -28.58 -5.27 -4.20
N SER A 85 -28.46 -4.97 -5.49
CA SER A 85 -29.23 -3.91 -6.15
C SER A 85 -29.27 -2.60 -5.36
N SER A 86 -28.80 -1.54 -6.05
CA SER A 86 -29.12 -0.12 -5.82
C SER A 86 -28.19 0.68 -4.89
N THR A 87 -27.37 1.53 -5.54
CA THR A 87 -27.06 2.90 -5.10
C THR A 87 -26.84 3.10 -3.60
N ALA A 88 -25.69 2.67 -3.08
CA ALA A 88 -25.25 3.11 -1.76
C ALA A 88 -24.80 4.58 -1.89
N ALA A 89 -25.75 5.51 -1.70
CA ALA A 89 -25.41 6.91 -1.47
C ALA A 89 -24.45 6.96 -0.29
N GLU A 90 -23.25 7.50 -0.50
CA GLU A 90 -22.24 7.63 0.54
C GLU A 90 -22.80 8.49 1.68
N VAL A 91 -23.12 7.84 2.80
CA VAL A 91 -23.57 8.48 4.03
C VAL A 91 -22.42 8.50 5.04
N GLY A 92 -22.23 9.63 5.70
CA GLY A 92 -21.27 9.82 6.79
C GLY A 92 -21.95 10.05 8.15
N GLU A 93 -21.12 10.19 9.18
CA GLU A 93 -21.53 10.37 10.57
C GLU A 93 -21.07 11.71 11.10
N CYS A 94 -21.94 12.39 11.85
CA CYS A 94 -21.63 13.68 12.44
C CYS A 94 -20.74 13.51 13.69
N PRO A 95 -19.52 14.07 13.72
CA PRO A 95 -18.64 13.96 14.88
C PRO A 95 -19.09 14.77 16.10
N VAL A 96 -20.08 15.67 15.95
CA VAL A 96 -20.55 16.54 17.03
C VAL A 96 -21.65 15.88 17.85
N CYS A 97 -22.62 15.24 17.19
CA CYS A 97 -23.74 14.56 17.85
C CYS A 97 -23.69 13.03 17.73
N GLY A 98 -22.72 12.47 17.00
CA GLY A 98 -22.58 11.04 16.76
C GLY A 98 -23.66 10.45 15.85
N LYS A 99 -24.41 11.29 15.13
CA LYS A 99 -25.52 10.82 14.28
C LYS A 99 -25.00 10.31 12.94
N GLY A 100 -25.06 8.99 12.74
CA GLY A 100 -24.73 8.31 11.49
C GLY A 100 -25.86 8.34 10.44
N GLY A 101 -25.53 7.91 9.21
CA GLY A 101 -26.49 7.76 8.12
C GLY A 101 -26.88 9.07 7.42
N ILE A 102 -26.07 10.11 7.53
CA ILE A 102 -26.32 11.42 6.91
C ILE A 102 -25.63 11.43 5.54
N PRO A 103 -26.32 11.70 4.43
CA PRO A 103 -25.67 11.74 3.11
C PRO A 103 -24.54 12.78 3.10
N MET A 104 -23.41 12.46 2.48
CA MET A 104 -22.21 13.32 2.48
C MET A 104 -22.50 14.77 2.06
N SER A 105 -23.42 14.98 1.11
CA SER A 105 -23.87 16.32 0.67
C SER A 105 -24.53 17.15 1.79
N ASP A 106 -25.23 16.51 2.73
CA ASP A 106 -25.89 17.17 3.85
C ASP A 106 -25.08 17.07 5.16
N LEU A 107 -24.06 16.21 5.21
CA LEU A 107 -23.22 15.99 6.39
C LEU A 107 -22.56 17.29 6.84
N GLN A 108 -21.94 18.04 5.92
CA GLN A 108 -21.30 19.30 6.25
C GLN A 108 -22.32 20.33 6.80
N ARG A 109 -23.53 20.41 6.22
CA ARG A 109 -24.58 21.32 6.69
C ARG A 109 -25.06 20.94 8.09
N HIS A 110 -25.23 19.65 8.35
CA HIS A 110 -25.63 19.13 9.65
C HIS A 110 -24.58 19.40 10.73
N VAL A 111 -23.30 19.18 10.43
CA VAL A 111 -22.20 19.46 11.36
C VAL A 111 -22.21 20.94 11.77
N ASN A 112 -22.37 21.85 10.81
CA ASN A 112 -22.45 23.30 11.13
C ASN A 112 -23.65 23.62 12.03
N GLN A 113 -24.85 23.06 11.77
CA GLN A 113 -26.01 23.26 12.64
C GLN A 113 -25.81 22.71 14.06
N CYS A 114 -25.14 21.56 14.20
CA CYS A 114 -24.82 21.01 15.52
C CYS A 114 -23.82 21.87 16.29
N LEU A 115 -22.86 22.50 15.60
CA LEU A 115 -21.92 23.43 16.21
C LEU A 115 -22.60 24.73 16.63
N GLU A 116 -23.49 25.28 15.79
CA GLU A 116 -24.17 26.56 16.06
C GLU A 116 -25.32 26.42 17.07
N GLY A 117 -25.98 25.26 17.15
CA GLY A 117 -27.05 24.98 18.11
C GLY A 117 -26.58 24.65 19.54
N SER A 118 -25.26 24.67 19.80
CA SER A 118 -24.66 24.39 21.12
C SER A 118 -24.41 25.66 21.95
N SER A 119 -25.13 26.77 21.66
CA SER A 119 -25.17 28.00 22.49
C SER A 119 -26.41 28.03 23.39
#